data_AF-A0A3S3GUT8-F1
#
_entry.id   AF-A0A3S3GUT8-F1
#
_cell.length_a   1.000
_cell.length_b   1.000
_cell.length_c   1.000
_cell.angle_alpha   90.00
_cell.angle_beta   90.00
_cell.angle_gamma   90.00
#
_symmetry.space_group_name_H-M   'P 1'
#
loop_
_entity.id
_entity.type
_entity.pdbx_description
1 polymer ?
#
loop_
_entity_poly.entity_id
_entity_poly.type
_entity_poly.pdbx_seq_one_letter_code
_entity_poly.pdbx_strand_id
1 'polypeptide(L)'
;MVSQRIAAIIIFAAAIEHHLERALWKLEGANPTGIRPETDAKMISDLIGCLKHSPQPCQQERSAPLLETWCNAARLAFAIRNDIAHGVPTNLGDTLTFMNNPRWHGEKRKRPVSDYWAGRSLS
;
A
#
# COMPACT_ATOMS: atom_id res chain seq x y z
N MET A 1 3.95 21.89 7.39
CA MET A 1 4.99 20.85 7.21
C MET A 1 4.49 19.42 7.44
N VAL A 2 3.80 19.09 8.55
CA VAL A 2 3.26 17.72 8.76
C VAL A 2 2.21 17.33 7.71
N SER A 3 1.25 18.22 7.44
CA SER A 3 0.23 18.03 6.39
C SER A 3 0.82 17.78 4.99
N GLN A 4 1.91 18.48 4.64
CA GLN A 4 2.63 18.29 3.38
C GLN A 4 3.32 16.92 3.30
N ARG A 5 3.90 16.43 4.42
CA ARG A 5 4.49 15.09 4.49
C ARG A 5 3.44 13.99 4.35
N ILE A 6 2.30 14.14 5.01
CA ILE A 6 1.15 13.23 4.84
C ILE A 6 0.66 13.26 3.40
N ALA A 7 0.48 14.45 2.82
CA ALA A 7 0.07 14.60 1.42
C ALA A 7 1.07 13.89 0.47
N ALA A 8 2.37 14.02 0.71
CA ALA A 8 3.39 13.34 -0.08
C ALA A 8 3.22 11.81 -0.04
N ILE A 9 2.97 11.21 1.14
CA ILE A 9 2.72 9.77 1.28
C ILE A 9 1.51 9.35 0.44
N ILE A 10 0.41 10.10 0.52
CA ILE A 10 -0.81 9.79 -0.24
C ILE A 10 -0.56 9.92 -1.76
N ILE A 11 0.15 10.96 -2.19
CA ILE A 11 0.47 11.19 -3.61
C ILE A 11 1.37 10.07 -4.15
N PHE A 12 2.44 9.70 -3.43
CA PHE A 12 3.33 8.62 -3.86
C PHE A 12 2.62 7.27 -3.91
N ALA A 13 1.77 6.98 -2.92
CA ALA A 13 0.97 5.75 -2.92
C ALA A 13 0.02 5.68 -4.14
N ALA A 14 -0.68 6.78 -4.45
CA ALA A 14 -1.55 6.85 -5.62
C ALA A 14 -0.77 6.68 -6.94
N ALA A 15 0.43 7.26 -7.05
CA ALA A 15 1.29 7.08 -8.22
C ALA A 15 1.75 5.62 -8.37
N ILE A 16 2.13 4.96 -7.27
CA ILE A 16 2.53 3.55 -7.29
C ILE A 16 1.35 2.67 -7.71
N GLU A 17 0.15 2.86 -7.14
CA GLU A 17 -1.07 2.13 -7.52
C GLU A 17 -1.34 2.26 -9.03
N HIS A 18 -1.33 3.49 -9.53
CA HIS A 18 -1.57 3.81 -10.94
C HIS A 18 -0.57 3.13 -11.89
N HIS A 19 0.71 3.13 -11.54
CA HIS A 19 1.76 2.55 -12.38
C HIS A 19 1.82 1.03 -12.27
N LEU A 20 1.58 0.48 -11.08
CA LEU A 20 1.54 -0.96 -10.85
C LEU A 20 0.46 -1.63 -11.69
N GLU A 21 -0.75 -1.06 -11.68
CA GLU A 21 -1.88 -1.59 -12.44
C GLU A 21 -1.54 -1.68 -13.95
N ARG A 22 -0.95 -0.62 -14.51
CA ARG A 22 -0.52 -0.58 -15.92
C ARG A 22 0.62 -1.55 -16.22
N ALA A 23 1.53 -1.74 -15.26
CA ALA A 23 2.61 -2.70 -15.41
C ALA A 23 2.05 -4.14 -15.51
N LEU A 24 1.05 -4.47 -14.68
CA LEU A 24 0.38 -5.77 -14.73
C LEU A 24 -0.33 -6.00 -16.06
N TRP A 25 -1.07 -5.01 -16.58
CA TRP A 25 -1.70 -5.16 -17.91
C TRP A 25 -0.68 -5.47 -19.00
N LYS A 26 0.50 -4.81 -18.96
CA LYS A 26 1.57 -5.10 -19.92
C LYS A 26 2.15 -6.50 -19.76
N LEU A 27 2.35 -6.95 -18.52
CA LEU A 27 2.87 -8.30 -18.23
C LEU A 27 1.89 -9.41 -18.62
N GLU A 28 0.59 -9.14 -18.52
CA GLU A 28 -0.49 -10.06 -18.89
C GLU A 28 -0.91 -9.96 -20.36
N GLY A 29 -0.37 -8.99 -21.11
CA GLY A 29 -0.77 -8.72 -22.50
C GLY A 29 -2.20 -8.17 -22.63
N ALA A 30 -2.76 -7.61 -21.56
CA ALA A 30 -4.11 -7.05 -21.53
C ALA A 30 -4.14 -5.62 -22.12
N ASN A 31 -5.21 -5.30 -22.84
CA ASN A 31 -5.51 -3.94 -23.30
C ASN A 31 -6.92 -3.54 -22.82
N PRO A 32 -7.05 -2.80 -21.72
CA PRO A 32 -8.35 -2.48 -21.14
C PRO A 32 -9.08 -1.32 -21.83
N THR A 33 -8.65 -0.90 -23.02
CA THR A 33 -9.30 0.20 -23.75
C THR A 33 -10.76 -0.14 -24.03
N GLY A 34 -11.68 0.66 -23.47
CA GLY A 34 -13.13 0.49 -23.67
C GLY A 34 -13.77 -0.61 -22.81
N ILE A 35 -13.03 -1.26 -21.92
CA ILE A 35 -13.54 -2.29 -21.00
C ILE A 35 -13.12 -1.99 -19.55
N ARG A 36 -13.88 -2.51 -18.59
CA ARG A 36 -13.48 -2.46 -17.18
C ARG A 36 -12.38 -3.51 -16.94
N PRO A 37 -11.16 -3.13 -16.55
CA PRO A 37 -10.09 -4.09 -16.30
C PRO A 37 -10.39 -4.94 -15.07
N GLU A 38 -9.92 -6.19 -15.05
CA GLU A 38 -10.06 -7.07 -13.87
C GLU A 38 -9.36 -6.49 -12.63
N THR A 39 -8.29 -5.72 -12.84
CA THR A 39 -7.51 -5.07 -11.79
C THR A 39 -8.30 -4.02 -11.00
N ASP A 40 -9.37 -3.44 -11.58
CA ASP A 40 -10.18 -2.40 -10.93
C ASP A 40 -10.88 -2.88 -9.65
N ALA A 41 -11.20 -4.17 -9.57
CA ALA A 41 -11.82 -4.77 -8.39
C ALA A 41 -10.81 -5.25 -7.34
N LYS A 42 -9.51 -5.25 -7.65
CA LYS A 42 -8.46 -5.82 -6.79
C LYS A 42 -7.97 -4.79 -5.78
N MET A 43 -7.68 -5.24 -4.56
CA MET A 43 -6.99 -4.39 -3.60
C MET A 43 -5.52 -4.24 -4.00
N ILE A 44 -4.88 -3.15 -3.59
CA ILE A 44 -3.45 -2.92 -3.85
C ILE A 44 -2.55 -4.07 -3.36
N SER A 45 -2.91 -4.70 -2.23
CA SER A 45 -2.23 -5.91 -1.73
C SER A 45 -2.25 -7.06 -2.72
N ASP A 46 -3.36 -7.18 -3.46
CA ASP A 46 -3.59 -8.22 -4.45
C ASP A 46 -2.82 -7.90 -5.73
N LEU A 47 -2.82 -6.63 -6.17
CA LEU A 47 -1.99 -6.17 -7.30
C LEU A 47 -0.49 -6.41 -7.06
N ILE A 48 0.00 -6.12 -5.86
CA ILE A 48 1.39 -6.41 -5.47
C ILE A 48 1.62 -7.94 -5.48
N GLY A 49 0.61 -8.70 -5.03
CA GLY A 49 0.61 -10.17 -5.13
C GLY A 49 0.72 -10.65 -6.56
N CYS A 50 -0.07 -10.11 -7.49
CA CYS A 50 -0.01 -10.43 -8.92
C CYS A 50 1.40 -10.17 -9.44
N LEU A 51 1.98 -8.99 -9.16
CA LEU A 51 3.32 -8.65 -9.65
C LEU A 51 4.40 -9.63 -9.16
N LYS A 52 4.31 -10.06 -7.90
CA LYS A 52 5.25 -11.04 -7.33
C LYS A 52 5.21 -12.39 -8.07
N HIS A 53 4.06 -12.78 -8.62
CA HIS A 53 3.87 -14.07 -9.30
C HIS A 53 3.82 -13.96 -10.83
N SER A 54 3.79 -12.74 -11.39
CA SER A 54 3.75 -12.54 -12.84
C SER A 54 5.00 -13.14 -13.50
N PRO A 55 4.86 -13.76 -14.69
CA PRO A 55 5.99 -14.22 -15.47
C PRO A 55 6.82 -13.00 -15.89
N GLN A 56 7.98 -12.84 -15.29
CA GLN A 56 8.85 -11.70 -15.54
C GLN A 56 9.63 -11.91 -16.85
N PRO A 57 9.65 -10.93 -17.77
CA PRO A 57 10.48 -11.01 -18.97
C PRO A 57 11.98 -11.00 -18.63
N CYS A 58 12.37 -10.55 -17.43
CA CYS A 58 13.75 -10.58 -16.94
C CYS A 58 14.05 -11.88 -16.16
N GLN A 59 14.28 -12.99 -16.87
CA GLN A 59 14.93 -14.19 -16.34
C GLN A 59 16.44 -13.97 -16.09
N GLN A 60 16.83 -12.83 -15.53
CA GLN A 60 18.19 -12.62 -15.01
C GLN A 60 18.14 -12.85 -13.51
N GLU A 61 18.88 -13.83 -13.00
CA GLU A 61 18.90 -14.27 -11.60
C GLU A 61 19.03 -13.13 -10.55
N ARG A 62 19.47 -11.94 -10.97
CA ARG A 62 19.65 -10.76 -10.12
C ARG A 62 18.40 -9.90 -9.91
N SER A 63 17.39 -9.96 -10.79
CA SER A 63 16.19 -9.09 -10.68
C SER A 63 15.12 -9.67 -9.76
N ALA A 64 15.05 -10.99 -9.62
CA ALA A 64 14.03 -11.64 -8.78
C ALA A 64 14.11 -11.25 -7.29
N PRO A 65 15.30 -11.23 -6.63
CA PRO A 65 15.40 -10.80 -5.23
C PRO A 65 15.03 -9.33 -5.02
N LEU A 66 15.34 -8.47 -6.00
CA LEU A 66 15.01 -7.06 -5.96
C LEU A 66 13.49 -6.84 -6.07
N LEU A 67 12.82 -7.56 -6.96
CA LEU A 67 11.36 -7.48 -7.07
C LEU A 67 10.67 -8.01 -5.81
N GLU A 68 11.15 -9.12 -5.26
CA GLU A 68 10.60 -9.66 -4.02
C GLU A 68 10.75 -8.66 -2.86
N THR A 69 11.93 -8.06 -2.73
CA THR A 69 12.19 -7.02 -1.73
C THR A 69 11.28 -5.82 -1.94
N TRP A 70 11.12 -5.36 -3.18
CA TRP A 70 10.21 -4.28 -3.52
C TRP A 70 8.76 -4.62 -3.16
N CYS A 71 8.28 -5.82 -3.49
CA CYS A 71 6.91 -6.25 -3.17
C CYS A 71 6.67 -6.32 -1.67
N ASN A 72 7.64 -6.81 -0.90
CA ASN A 72 7.55 -6.87 0.56
C ASN A 72 7.53 -5.46 1.17
N ALA A 73 8.43 -4.58 0.71
CA ALA A 73 8.48 -3.18 1.16
C ALA A 73 7.19 -2.41 0.79
N ALA A 74 6.68 -2.59 -0.43
CA ALA A 74 5.44 -1.98 -0.90
C ALA A 74 4.25 -2.41 -0.02
N ARG A 75 4.13 -3.70 0.31
CA ARG A 75 3.05 -4.17 1.21
C ARG A 75 3.07 -3.47 2.57
N LEU A 76 4.24 -3.32 3.17
CA LEU A 76 4.41 -2.62 4.44
C LEU A 76 4.07 -1.13 4.30
N ALA A 77 4.57 -0.47 3.24
CA ALA A 77 4.29 0.93 2.98
C ALA A 77 2.79 1.20 2.76
N PHE A 78 2.09 0.32 2.04
CA PHE A 78 0.64 0.44 1.83
C PHE A 78 -0.18 0.14 3.10
N ALA A 79 0.29 -0.73 3.98
CA ALA A 79 -0.31 -0.89 5.31
C ALA A 79 -0.25 0.43 6.09
N ILE A 80 0.93 1.06 6.16
CA ILE A 80 1.11 2.37 6.82
C ILE A 80 0.23 3.45 6.15
N ARG A 81 0.19 3.49 4.81
CA ARG A 81 -0.69 4.42 4.08
C ARG A 81 -2.16 4.21 4.42
N ASN A 82 -2.62 2.96 4.56
CA ASN A 82 -3.99 2.66 4.92
C ASN A 82 -4.31 3.15 6.33
N ASP A 83 -3.38 2.99 7.27
CA ASP A 83 -3.54 3.50 8.63
C ASP A 83 -3.60 5.03 8.61
N ILE A 84 -2.71 5.71 7.89
CA ILE A 84 -2.73 7.18 7.76
C ILE A 84 -4.01 7.69 7.08
N ALA A 85 -4.47 7.01 6.02
CA ALA A 85 -5.58 7.48 5.19
C ALA A 85 -6.97 7.17 5.78
N HIS A 86 -7.10 6.09 6.54
CA HIS A 86 -8.39 5.57 7.01
C HIS A 86 -8.46 5.39 8.52
N GLY A 87 -7.33 5.42 9.21
CA GLY A 87 -7.28 5.32 10.67
C GLY A 87 -7.79 6.58 11.34
N VAL A 88 -8.28 6.41 12.56
CA VAL A 88 -8.65 7.53 13.44
C VAL A 88 -7.35 8.14 13.98
N PRO A 89 -7.07 9.44 13.72
CA PRO A 89 -5.91 10.10 14.26
C PRO A 89 -6.10 10.38 15.76
N THR A 90 -5.11 10.02 16.56
CA THR A 90 -5.10 10.23 18.02
C THR A 90 -3.72 10.72 18.44
N ASN A 91 -3.66 11.55 19.49
CA ASN A 91 -2.40 11.93 20.12
C ASN A 91 -2.20 11.09 21.38
N LEU A 92 -1.05 10.40 21.49
CA LEU A 92 -0.62 9.69 22.68
C LEU A 92 0.67 10.36 23.21
N GLY A 93 0.50 11.31 24.13
CA GLY A 93 1.58 12.23 24.50
C GLY A 93 2.05 13.03 23.28
N ASP A 94 3.35 12.97 22.98
CA ASP A 94 3.97 13.62 21.82
C ASP A 94 3.94 12.74 20.54
N THR A 95 3.28 11.59 20.58
CA THR A 95 3.20 10.66 19.44
C THR A 95 1.87 10.82 18.72
N LEU A 96 1.92 11.11 17.41
CA LEU A 96 0.75 11.05 16.55
C LEU A 96 0.52 9.59 16.15
N THR A 97 -0.65 9.04 16.46
CA THR A 97 -1.03 7.68 16.10
C THR A 97 -2.21 7.68 15.14
N PHE A 98 -2.26 6.68 14.27
CA PHE A 98 -3.38 6.42 13.38
C PHE A 98 -3.86 5.00 13.63
N MET A 99 -5.06 4.84 14.18
CA MET A 99 -5.60 3.51 14.52
C MET A 99 -6.69 3.11 13.53
N ASN A 100 -6.48 2.01 12.83
CA ASN A 100 -7.38 1.49 11.83
C ASN A 100 -8.20 0.33 12.40
N ASN A 101 -9.50 0.35 12.14
CA ASN A 101 -10.48 -0.59 12.70
C ASN A 101 -10.42 -0.77 14.23
N PRO A 102 -10.31 0.31 15.04
CA PRO A 102 -10.25 0.16 16.50
C PRO A 102 -11.50 -0.54 17.04
N ARG A 103 -11.31 -1.22 18.17
CA ARG A 103 -12.33 -2.01 18.87
C ARG A 103 -12.45 -1.56 20.33
N TRP A 104 -12.32 -0.25 20.56
CA TRP A 104 -12.20 0.36 21.88
C TRP A 104 -13.42 0.10 22.78
N HIS A 105 -14.58 -0.20 22.20
CA HIS A 105 -15.83 -0.43 22.92
C HIS A 105 -16.37 -1.87 22.73
N GLY A 106 -15.50 -2.82 22.37
CA GLY A 106 -15.87 -4.23 22.20
C GLY A 106 -16.44 -4.57 20.82
N GLU A 107 -16.28 -3.69 19.84
CA GLU A 107 -16.79 -3.89 18.48
C GLU A 107 -16.11 -5.08 17.79
N LYS A 108 -16.90 -5.89 17.06
CA LYS A 108 -16.37 -6.88 16.11
C LYS A 108 -16.27 -6.25 14.73
N ARG A 109 -15.06 -6.16 14.18
CA ARG A 109 -14.78 -5.58 12.85
C ARG A 109 -14.43 -6.69 11.86
N LYS A 110 -14.86 -6.53 10.60
CA LYS A 110 -14.54 -7.43 9.48
C LYS A 110 -13.03 -7.51 9.22
N ARG A 111 -12.34 -6.36 9.31
CA ARG A 111 -10.89 -6.23 9.08
C ARG A 111 -10.11 -6.28 10.42
N PRO A 112 -8.84 -6.72 10.40
CA PRO A 112 -7.98 -6.70 11.57
C PRO A 112 -7.69 -5.27 12.03
N VAL A 113 -7.30 -5.16 13.30
CA VAL A 113 -6.74 -3.91 13.84
C VAL A 113 -5.35 -3.72 13.25
N SER A 114 -5.03 -2.49 12.86
CA SER A 114 -3.68 -2.05 12.50
C SER A 114 -3.47 -0.62 12.96
N ASP A 115 -2.22 -0.23 13.13
CA ASP A 115 -1.87 1.11 13.58
C ASP A 115 -0.52 1.58 13.05
N TYR A 116 -0.38 2.90 12.97
CA TYR A 116 0.87 3.58 12.65
C TYR A 116 1.16 4.67 13.68
N TRP A 117 2.40 4.71 14.15
CA TRP A 117 2.86 5.58 15.22
C TRP A 117 3.99 6.48 14.70
N ALA A 118 3.74 7.78 14.68
CA ALA A 118 4.69 8.81 14.28
C ALA A 118 5.10 9.63 15.51
N GLY A 119 6.14 9.16 16.21
CA GLY A 119 6.76 9.89 17.31
C GLY A 119 7.77 10.94 16.82
N ARG A 120 8.12 11.90 17.69
CA ARG A 120 9.33 12.71 17.50
C ARG A 120 10.54 11.80 17.69
N SER A 121 11.34 11.61 16.63
CA SER A 121 12.72 11.17 16.81
C SER A 121 13.46 12.32 17.50
N LEU A 122 13.96 12.09 18.71
CA LEU A 122 14.89 13.00 19.37
C LEU A 122 16.20 12.95 18.57
N SER A 123 16.36 13.90 17.65
CA SER A 123 17.66 14.24 17.05
C SER A 123 18.44 15.14 17.99
#